data_AF-A0A520KX42-F1
#
_entry.id   AF-A0A520KX42-F1
#
_cell.length_a   1.000
_cell.length_b   1.000
_cell.length_c   1.000
_cell.angle_alpha   90.00
_cell.angle_beta   90.00
_cell.angle_gamma   90.00
#
_symmetry.space_group_name_H-M   'P 1'
#
loop_
_entity.id
_entity.type
_entity.pdbx_description
1 polymer ?
#
loop_
_entity_poly.entity_id
_entity_poly.type
_entity_poly.pdbx_seq_one_letter_code
_entity_poly.pdbx_strand_id
1 'polypeptide(L)'
;MESMVKIDIVYWKDKMGGEIRKVSTEAFPHGFEMNPKGEWEMLLAAEDKDIRANELIDIAVKKIEIPEKAVIVPCYFVRHALGTVATTGGVGMPKPVEEKRTIDTVIFHPIFDGEIHKGELLAVINIFYATRFLSTNASYM
;
A
#
# COMPACT_ATOMS: atom_id res chain seq x y z
N MET A 1 -30.74 -8.09 4.68
CA MET A 1 -30.60 -6.66 4.37
C MET A 1 -29.21 -6.27 4.83
N GLU A 2 -28.32 -5.95 3.89
CA GLU A 2 -26.92 -5.60 4.19
C GLU A 2 -26.92 -4.38 5.13
N SER A 3 -26.24 -4.46 6.28
CA SER A 3 -26.07 -3.29 7.14
C SER A 3 -24.98 -2.41 6.55
N MET A 4 -25.37 -1.54 5.61
CA MET A 4 -24.49 -0.52 5.07
C MET A 4 -24.15 0.48 6.18
N VAL A 5 -22.87 0.80 6.31
CA VAL A 5 -22.36 1.78 7.27
C VAL A 5 -21.82 2.97 6.50
N LYS A 6 -22.21 4.16 6.92
CA LYS A 6 -21.62 5.40 6.41
C LYS A 6 -20.24 5.58 7.02
N ILE A 7 -19.21 5.65 6.18
CA ILE A 7 -17.83 5.85 6.57
C ILE A 7 -17.26 7.11 5.94
N ASP A 8 -16.21 7.64 6.54
CA ASP A 8 -15.39 8.71 5.99
C ASP A 8 -14.00 8.17 5.67
N ILE A 9 -13.59 8.27 4.40
CA ILE A 9 -12.25 7.93 3.96
C ILE A 9 -11.42 9.21 3.98
N VAL A 10 -10.37 9.23 4.81
CA VAL A 10 -9.41 10.33 4.92
C VAL A 10 -8.13 9.93 4.19
N TYR A 11 -7.66 10.76 3.27
CA TYR A 11 -6.56 10.44 2.38
C TYR A 11 -5.76 11.67 1.96
N TRP A 12 -4.53 11.46 1.48
CA TRP A 12 -3.73 12.51 0.87
C TRP A 12 -4.10 12.68 -0.60
N LYS A 13 -4.43 13.91 -1.01
CA LYS A 13 -4.92 14.21 -2.36
C LYS A 13 -3.83 14.23 -3.42
N ASP A 14 -2.66 14.78 -3.07
CA ASP A 14 -1.63 15.20 -4.02
C ASP A 14 -0.30 14.48 -3.83
N LYS A 15 0.20 14.42 -2.58
CA LYS A 15 1.42 13.71 -2.21
C LYS A 15 1.32 13.15 -0.79
N MET A 16 2.13 12.14 -0.46
CA MET A 16 2.20 11.62 0.91
C MET A 16 2.59 12.76 1.87
N GLY A 17 1.85 12.90 2.98
CA GLY A 17 2.01 14.03 3.92
C GLY A 17 1.47 15.38 3.41
N GLY A 18 0.82 15.43 2.24
CA GLY A 18 0.30 16.63 1.59
C GLY A 18 -1.12 17.04 2.03
N GLU A 19 -1.90 17.58 1.08
CA GLU A 19 -3.27 18.06 1.33
C GLU A 19 -4.18 16.89 1.75
N ILE A 20 -4.76 16.99 2.94
CA ILE A 20 -5.71 15.98 3.44
C ILE A 20 -7.10 16.27 2.88
N ARG A 21 -7.72 15.24 2.30
CA ARG A 21 -9.10 15.24 1.86
C ARG A 21 -9.90 14.16 2.57
N LYS A 22 -11.22 14.35 2.53
CA LYS A 22 -12.21 13.43 3.10
C LYS A 22 -13.32 13.22 2.10
N VAL A 23 -13.75 11.97 1.96
CA VAL A 23 -14.92 11.58 1.18
C VAL A 23 -15.80 10.65 2.01
N SER A 24 -17.08 10.94 2.09
CA SER A 24 -18.06 10.06 2.75
C SER A 24 -18.60 9.06 1.73
N THR A 25 -18.69 7.79 2.12
CA THR A 25 -19.28 6.72 1.30
C THR A 25 -20.01 5.72 2.19
N GLU A 26 -20.82 4.87 1.59
CA GLU A 26 -21.36 3.69 2.27
C GLU A 26 -20.42 2.51 2.04
N ALA A 27 -20.23 1.69 3.07
CA ALA A 27 -19.42 0.48 3.03
C ALA A 27 -20.13 -0.66 3.74
N PHE A 28 -19.74 -1.88 3.39
CA PHE A 28 -20.22 -3.11 4.00
C PHE A 28 -19.05 -4.10 4.09
N PRO A 29 -19.07 -5.09 4.99
CA PRO A 29 -17.92 -5.96 5.15
C PRO A 29 -17.87 -6.99 4.02
N HIS A 30 -16.66 -7.32 3.60
CA HIS A 30 -16.42 -8.24 2.50
C HIS A 30 -15.40 -9.32 2.88
N GLY A 31 -15.61 -10.53 2.36
CA GLY A 31 -14.64 -11.61 2.39
C GLY A 31 -13.94 -11.77 1.04
N PHE A 32 -12.69 -12.21 1.06
CA PHE A 32 -11.94 -12.57 -0.14
C PHE A 32 -11.18 -13.88 0.06
N GLU A 33 -11.11 -14.68 -0.99
CA GLU A 33 -10.28 -15.87 -1.06
C GLU A 33 -9.05 -15.55 -1.92
N MET A 34 -7.86 -15.85 -1.39
CA MET A 34 -6.60 -15.63 -2.11
C MET A 34 -6.21 -16.87 -2.90
N ASN A 35 -5.94 -16.69 -4.20
CA ASN A 35 -5.37 -17.75 -5.02
C ASN A 35 -3.92 -18.02 -4.58
N PRO A 36 -3.46 -19.29 -4.48
CA PRO A 36 -2.09 -19.62 -4.10
C PRO A 36 -1.04 -19.14 -5.11
N LYS A 37 -1.42 -18.78 -6.34
CA LYS A 37 -0.51 -18.20 -7.33
C LYS A 37 -0.19 -16.75 -6.94
N GLY A 38 1.03 -16.54 -6.47
CA GLY A 38 1.58 -15.22 -6.17
C GLY A 38 2.62 -14.75 -7.20
N GLU A 39 2.73 -13.45 -7.36
CA GLU A 39 3.79 -12.78 -8.13
C GLU A 39 4.65 -11.95 -7.15
N TRP A 40 5.96 -11.86 -7.42
CA TRP A 40 6.85 -10.98 -6.66
C TRP A 40 7.09 -9.70 -7.44
N GLU A 41 6.84 -8.57 -6.78
CA GLU A 41 7.16 -7.26 -7.32
C GLU A 41 8.17 -6.53 -6.44
N MET A 42 9.14 -5.90 -7.09
CA MET A 42 10.23 -5.19 -6.45
C MET A 42 9.91 -3.71 -6.28
N LEU A 43 9.98 -3.22 -5.04
CA LEU A 43 9.88 -1.80 -4.73
C LEU A 43 11.26 -1.16 -4.87
N LEU A 44 11.57 -0.70 -6.09
CA LEU A 44 12.84 -0.07 -6.42
C LEU A 44 12.75 1.44 -6.25
N ALA A 45 13.71 2.05 -5.53
CA ALA A 45 13.80 3.50 -5.40
C ALA A 45 13.89 4.18 -6.78
N ALA A 46 13.15 5.27 -6.96
CA ALA A 46 13.13 6.08 -8.19
C ALA A 46 13.88 7.41 -8.05
N GLU A 47 14.32 7.73 -6.84
CA GLU A 47 15.05 8.95 -6.46
C GLU A 47 16.23 8.60 -5.55
N ASP A 48 17.20 9.51 -5.47
CA ASP A 48 18.21 9.54 -4.41
C ASP A 48 17.65 10.36 -3.24
N LYS A 49 17.82 9.90 -1.99
CA LYS A 49 17.24 10.57 -0.83
C LYS A 49 18.05 10.36 0.45
N ASP A 50 18.45 11.47 1.08
CA ASP A 50 19.01 11.45 2.43
C ASP A 50 17.94 11.04 3.46
N ILE A 51 18.32 10.19 4.40
CA ILE A 51 17.44 9.67 5.46
C ILE A 51 18.07 9.79 6.84
N ARG A 52 17.20 9.97 7.83
CA ARG A 52 17.55 10.02 9.26
C ARG A 52 16.85 8.91 10.02
N ALA A 53 17.59 8.25 10.92
CA ALA A 53 17.09 7.17 11.74
C ALA A 53 15.83 7.60 12.51
N ASN A 54 14.80 6.76 12.47
CA ASN A 54 13.50 6.94 13.13
C ASN A 54 12.63 8.09 12.60
N GLU A 55 12.99 8.71 11.47
CA GLU A 55 12.13 9.67 10.78
C GLU A 55 11.42 8.98 9.62
N LEU A 56 10.11 8.71 9.76
CA LEU A 56 9.31 8.16 8.66
C LEU A 56 9.33 9.13 7.48
N ILE A 57 9.71 8.63 6.32
CA ILE A 57 9.90 9.43 5.12
C ILE A 57 9.25 8.75 3.92
N ASP A 58 8.65 9.54 3.05
CA ASP A 58 8.20 9.03 1.76
C ASP A 58 9.41 8.75 0.86
N ILE A 59 9.37 7.73 0.01
CA ILE A 59 10.37 7.51 -1.04
C ILE A 59 9.61 7.16 -2.32
N ALA A 60 9.90 7.89 -3.40
CA ALA A 60 9.40 7.57 -4.72
C ALA A 60 9.96 6.22 -5.17
N VAL A 61 9.10 5.35 -5.68
CA VAL A 61 9.49 4.05 -6.26
C VAL A 61 9.09 3.98 -7.71
N LYS A 62 9.71 3.05 -8.45
CA LYS A 62 9.26 2.76 -9.81
C LYS A 62 7.79 2.35 -9.77
N LYS A 63 6.99 2.99 -10.63
CA LYS A 63 5.54 2.77 -10.69
C LYS A 63 5.24 1.29 -10.93
N ILE A 64 4.43 0.70 -10.05
CA ILE A 64 3.89 -0.65 -10.17
C ILE A 64 2.38 -0.55 -10.31
N GLU A 65 1.82 -1.23 -11.30
CA GLU A 65 0.37 -1.35 -11.46
C GLU A 65 -0.11 -2.60 -10.73
N ILE A 66 -1.05 -2.43 -9.80
CA ILE A 66 -1.70 -3.52 -9.10
C ILE A 66 -2.98 -3.85 -9.84
N PRO A 67 -3.13 -5.09 -10.36
CA PRO A 67 -4.33 -5.49 -11.08
C PRO A 67 -5.60 -5.36 -10.24
N GLU A 68 -6.72 -5.27 -10.94
CA GLU A 68 -8.04 -5.47 -10.33
C GLU A 68 -8.09 -6.84 -9.67
N LYS A 69 -8.82 -6.94 -8.56
CA LYS A 69 -9.01 -8.17 -7.79
C LYS A 69 -7.67 -8.77 -7.35
N ALA A 70 -6.70 -7.94 -6.98
CA ALA A 70 -5.45 -8.39 -6.38
C ALA A 70 -5.26 -7.82 -4.96
N VAL A 71 -4.58 -8.54 -4.10
CA VAL A 71 -4.18 -8.08 -2.76
C VAL A 71 -2.67 -8.17 -2.67
N ILE A 72 -2.06 -7.14 -2.09
CA ILE A 72 -0.63 -7.12 -1.84
C ILE A 72 -0.37 -7.57 -0.40
N VAL A 73 0.67 -8.37 -0.22
CA VAL A 73 1.16 -8.80 1.09
C VAL A 73 2.65 -8.53 1.16
N PRO A 74 3.16 -7.90 2.24
CA PRO A 74 4.60 -7.67 2.37
C PRO A 74 5.37 -8.99 2.34
N CYS A 75 6.49 -9.05 1.62
CA CYS A 75 7.44 -10.14 1.72
C CYS A 75 8.31 -9.90 2.96
N TYR A 76 8.07 -10.65 4.04
CA TYR A 76 8.62 -10.39 5.37
C TYR A 76 10.09 -10.82 5.53
N PHE A 77 10.95 -10.31 4.66
CA PHE A 77 12.40 -10.42 4.72
C PHE A 77 13.00 -9.03 4.59
N VAL A 78 14.05 -8.74 5.38
CA VAL A 78 14.81 -7.49 5.25
C VAL A 78 15.41 -7.41 3.85
N ARG A 79 15.14 -6.32 3.13
CA ARG A 79 15.67 -6.06 1.79
C ARG A 79 16.64 -4.90 1.72
N HIS A 80 16.55 -3.96 2.67
CA HIS A 80 17.39 -2.78 2.72
C HIS A 80 18.11 -2.67 4.07
N ALA A 81 19.42 -2.42 4.06
CA ALA A 81 20.21 -2.38 5.30
C ALA A 81 19.86 -1.18 6.20
N LEU A 82 19.42 -0.08 5.59
CA LEU A 82 19.10 1.16 6.32
C LEU A 82 17.71 1.19 6.95
N GLY A 83 16.82 0.22 6.68
CA GLY A 83 15.46 0.26 7.22
C GLY A 83 14.45 -0.66 6.53
N THR A 84 13.16 -0.36 6.71
CA THR A 84 12.05 -1.17 6.20
C THR A 84 10.95 -0.31 5.61
N VAL A 85 10.24 -0.83 4.61
CA VAL A 85 9.01 -0.21 4.10
C VAL A 85 7.87 -0.46 5.10
N ALA A 86 7.30 0.61 5.64
CA ALA A 86 6.18 0.58 6.59
C ALA A 86 4.83 0.45 5.87
N THR A 87 4.66 1.14 4.73
CA THR A 87 3.48 1.01 3.88
C THR A 87 3.79 1.42 2.45
N THR A 88 2.96 0.99 1.51
CA THR A 88 3.02 1.33 0.09
C THR A 88 1.74 2.05 -0.31
N GLY A 89 1.80 2.97 -1.27
CA GLY A 89 0.57 3.53 -1.81
C GLY A 89 0.77 4.35 -3.07
N GLY A 90 -0.36 4.73 -3.65
CA GLY A 90 -0.48 5.85 -4.56
C GLY A 90 -1.24 6.97 -3.86
N VAL A 91 -0.94 8.20 -4.24
CA VAL A 91 -1.61 9.41 -3.74
C VAL A 91 -2.94 9.62 -4.45
N GLY A 92 -3.89 10.25 -3.76
CA GLY A 92 -5.26 10.44 -4.25
C GLY A 92 -6.28 9.53 -3.57
N MET A 93 -7.51 9.55 -4.10
CA MET A 93 -8.63 8.84 -3.49
C MET A 93 -8.37 7.31 -3.50
N PRO A 94 -8.44 6.65 -2.34
CA PRO A 94 -8.30 5.19 -2.27
C PRO A 94 -9.33 4.51 -3.16
N LYS A 95 -8.89 3.47 -3.85
CA LYS A 95 -9.72 2.72 -4.80
C LYS A 95 -10.12 1.37 -4.23
N PRO A 96 -11.32 0.86 -4.58
CA PRO A 96 -11.73 -0.50 -4.22
C PRO A 96 -10.83 -1.54 -4.90
N VAL A 97 -10.88 -2.79 -4.43
CA VAL A 97 -10.07 -3.88 -4.97
C VAL A 97 -10.46 -4.22 -6.41
N GLU A 98 -11.70 -3.95 -6.80
CA GLU A 98 -12.26 -4.11 -8.14
C GLU A 98 -11.64 -3.16 -9.18
N GLU A 99 -10.90 -2.14 -8.74
CA GLU A 99 -10.22 -1.20 -9.63
C GLU A 99 -8.70 -1.39 -9.63
N LYS A 100 -8.07 -1.04 -10.76
CA LYS A 100 -6.61 -0.94 -10.85
C LYS A 100 -6.10 0.11 -9.89
N ARG A 101 -5.07 -0.27 -9.14
CA ARG A 101 -4.35 0.59 -8.20
C ARG A 101 -2.90 0.75 -8.65
N THR A 102 -2.23 1.73 -8.07
CA THR A 102 -0.84 2.05 -8.39
C THR A 102 -0.07 2.16 -7.09
N ILE A 103 1.17 1.70 -7.10
CA ILE A 103 2.18 2.05 -6.12
C ILE A 103 3.24 2.87 -6.83
N ASP A 104 3.43 4.12 -6.39
CA ASP A 104 4.50 5.01 -6.86
C ASP A 104 5.31 5.59 -5.71
N THR A 105 4.84 5.38 -4.47
CA THR A 105 5.47 5.89 -3.26
C THR A 105 5.41 4.84 -2.16
N VAL A 106 6.44 4.80 -1.33
CA VAL A 106 6.46 4.03 -0.09
C VAL A 106 6.71 4.95 1.10
N ILE A 107 6.22 4.59 2.28
CA ILE A 107 6.71 5.16 3.52
C ILE A 107 7.81 4.24 4.03
N PHE A 108 9.02 4.75 4.07
CA PHE A 108 10.19 4.06 4.58
C PHE A 108 10.41 4.45 6.05
N HIS A 109 10.77 3.46 6.86
CA HIS A 109 11.18 3.63 8.25
C HIS A 109 12.69 3.37 8.34
N PRO A 110 13.51 4.42 8.36
CA PRO A 110 14.96 4.32 8.56
C PRO A 110 15.27 3.80 9.97
N ILE A 111 16.14 2.81 10.06
CA ILE A 111 16.76 2.35 11.30
C ILE A 111 18.12 3.04 11.50
N PHE A 112 18.77 3.43 10.41
CA PHE A 112 20.05 4.13 10.39
C PHE A 112 19.97 5.40 9.54
N ASP A 113 20.82 6.38 9.85
CA ASP A 113 21.11 7.50 8.95
C ASP A 113 21.82 6.99 7.69
N GLY A 114 21.60 7.67 6.57
CA GLY A 114 22.30 7.36 5.32
C GLY A 114 21.65 7.99 4.11
N GLU A 115 21.95 7.43 2.95
CA GLU A 115 21.39 7.84 1.67
C GLU A 115 20.80 6.60 0.99
N ILE A 116 19.58 6.74 0.46
CA ILE A 116 18.97 5.78 -0.45
C ILE A 116 19.33 6.22 -1.86
N HIS A 117 19.76 5.29 -2.69
CA HIS A 117 20.09 5.56 -4.08
C HIS A 117 19.03 5.00 -5.04
N LYS A 118 18.83 5.72 -6.14
CA LYS A 118 17.93 5.32 -7.22
C LYS A 118 18.31 3.95 -7.76
N GLY A 119 17.32 3.06 -7.81
CA GLY A 119 17.46 1.69 -8.28
C GLY A 119 17.71 0.67 -7.16
N GLU A 120 17.93 1.11 -5.93
CA GLU A 120 18.05 0.21 -4.78
C GLU A 120 16.72 -0.48 -4.44
N LEU A 121 16.82 -1.73 -3.98
CA LEU A 121 15.67 -2.52 -3.58
C LEU A 121 15.28 -2.18 -2.13
N LEU A 122 14.12 -1.53 -1.97
CA LEU A 122 13.61 -1.16 -0.64
C LEU A 122 12.85 -2.33 0.00
N ALA A 123 12.05 -3.04 -0.79
CA ALA A 123 11.24 -4.18 -0.34
C ALA A 123 10.76 -5.03 -1.53
N VAL A 124 10.19 -6.19 -1.22
CA VAL A 124 9.44 -7.02 -2.18
C VAL A 124 8.03 -7.16 -1.64
N ILE A 125 7.03 -7.10 -2.53
CA ILE A 125 5.64 -7.41 -2.22
C ILE A 125 5.22 -8.66 -2.98
N ASN A 126 4.34 -9.44 -2.36
CA ASN A 126 3.65 -10.53 -3.02
C ASN A 126 2.31 -10.00 -3.53
N ILE A 127 2.00 -10.23 -4.80
CA ILE A 127 0.69 -9.93 -5.39
C ILE A 127 -0.06 -11.25 -5.52
N PHE A 128 -1.24 -11.33 -4.90
CA PHE A 128 -2.14 -12.47 -5.00
C PHE A 128 -3.47 -12.05 -5.60
N TYR A 129 -3.98 -12.81 -6.55
CA TYR A 129 -5.32 -12.59 -7.07
C TYR A 129 -6.36 -13.07 -6.06
N ALA A 130 -7.41 -12.28 -5.89
CA ALA A 130 -8.46 -12.47 -4.92
C ALA A 130 -9.81 -12.68 -5.62
N THR A 131 -10.58 -13.65 -5.16
CA THR A 131 -11.98 -13.82 -5.56
C THR A 131 -12.88 -13.43 -4.41
N ARG A 132 -13.91 -12.64 -4.69
CA ARG A 132 -14.84 -12.16 -3.66
C ARG A 132 -15.85 -13.23 -3.28
N PHE A 133 -16.18 -13.31 -1.98
CA PHE A 133 -17.36 -14.03 -1.48
C PHE A 133 -18.08 -13.21 -0.40
N LEU A 134 -19.31 -13.61 -0.07
CA LEU A 134 -20.08 -12.96 1.01
C LEU A 134 -19.57 -13.45 2.36
N SER A 135 -18.98 -12.54 3.14
CA SER A 135 -18.56 -12.86 4.51
C SER A 135 -19.79 -13.02 5.41
N THR A 136 -19.92 -14.16 6.08
CA THR A 136 -20.98 -14.42 7.05
C THR A 136 -20.65 -13.89 8.46
N ASN A 137 -19.43 -13.43 8.69
CA ASN A 137 -18.93 -12.99 10.00
C ASN A 137 -18.87 -11.46 10.15
N ALA A 138 -19.63 -10.77 9.30
CA ALA A 138 -19.60 -9.34 9.05
C ALA A 138 -20.52 -8.56 9.99
N SER A 139 -20.36 -8.67 11.32
CA SER A 139 -21.00 -7.76 12.26
C SER A 139 -20.06 -6.60 12.55
N TYR A 140 -20.42 -5.38 12.13
CA TYR A 140 -19.82 -4.17 12.67
C TYR A 140 -20.22 -4.09 14.15
N MET A 141 -19.35 -4.54 15.05
CA MET A 141 -19.42 -4.16 16.46
C MET A 141 -18.91 -2.73 16.62
#